data_AF-A0A950VIU1-F1
#
_entry.id   AF-A0A950VIU1-F1
#
_cell.length_a   1.000
_cell.length_b   1.000
_cell.length_c   1.000
_cell.angle_alpha   90.00
_cell.angle_beta   90.00
_cell.angle_gamma   90.00
#
_symmetry.space_group_name_H-M   'P 1'
#
loop_
_entity.id
_entity.type
_entity.pdbx_description
1 polymer ?
#
loop_
_entity_poly.entity_id
_entity_poly.type
_entity_poly.pdbx_seq_one_letter_code
_entity_poly.pdbx_strand_id
1 'polypeptide(L)'
;MTTATLPPRARPTRRDDGDGSVQVRMDPSVKIGSARVFAVYGKGGIGKSTTSSNLSVAFSKLGKRVLQIGCDPKHDSTFTLTKSLVPTVIDVLEGVDFHAEELRTEDFVYEGYNGVLCVEAGGPPAGTGCGGYVVGQTVKLLKEHHLLDDTDVVIFDVLGDVVCGGFAAPLQHADRALIVTANDFDSIFAMNRIVAAIQAKARNYNVRLGGVIANRSAGTDQI
;
A
#
# COMPACT_ATOMS: atom_id res chain seq x y z
N MET A 1 16.56 -38.66 -47.08
CA MET A 1 15.85 -37.48 -46.55
C MET A 1 15.01 -37.93 -45.37
N THR A 2 15.54 -37.79 -44.16
CA THR A 2 14.82 -38.07 -42.91
C THR A 2 14.69 -36.74 -42.19
N THR A 3 13.49 -36.16 -42.26
CA THR A 3 13.15 -34.88 -41.66
C THR A 3 13.04 -35.07 -40.15
N ALA A 4 13.98 -34.50 -39.39
CA ALA A 4 13.90 -34.50 -37.93
C ALA A 4 12.91 -33.43 -37.47
N THR A 5 11.79 -33.87 -36.88
CA THR A 5 10.82 -33.00 -36.22
C THR A 5 11.40 -32.50 -34.89
N LEU A 6 11.66 -31.20 -34.79
CA LEU A 6 12.04 -30.54 -33.55
C LEU A 6 10.89 -30.66 -32.53
N PRO A 7 11.17 -31.00 -31.25
CA PRO A 7 10.15 -31.05 -30.23
C PRO A 7 9.60 -29.64 -29.95
N PRO A 8 8.32 -29.52 -29.55
CA PRO A 8 7.71 -28.23 -29.27
C PRO A 8 8.47 -27.53 -28.13
N ARG A 9 8.83 -26.26 -28.33
CA ARG A 9 9.40 -25.41 -27.28
C ARG A 9 8.47 -25.42 -26.07
N ALA A 10 8.96 -25.90 -24.93
CA ALA A 10 8.27 -25.76 -23.66
C ALA A 10 7.92 -24.29 -23.43
N ARG A 11 6.66 -24.00 -23.10
CA ARG A 11 6.26 -22.67 -22.64
C ARG A 11 7.15 -22.30 -21.45
N PRO A 12 7.78 -21.11 -21.41
CA PRO A 12 8.49 -20.67 -20.22
C PRO A 12 7.51 -20.69 -19.06
N THR A 13 7.88 -21.38 -17.97
CA THR A 13 7.18 -21.31 -16.70
C THR A 13 7.07 -19.83 -16.32
N ARG A 14 5.84 -19.37 -16.00
CA ARG A 14 5.65 -18.03 -15.47
C ARG A 14 6.47 -17.94 -14.19
N ARG A 15 7.52 -17.11 -14.18
CA ARG A 15 8.18 -16.75 -12.93
C ARG A 15 7.20 -15.87 -12.17
N ASP A 16 6.94 -16.21 -10.92
CA ASP A 16 6.11 -15.39 -10.05
C ASP A 16 6.80 -14.04 -9.78
N ASP A 17 6.01 -12.99 -9.55
CA ASP A 17 6.54 -11.69 -9.16
C ASP A 17 7.41 -11.85 -7.90
N GLY A 18 8.71 -11.54 -7.99
CA GLY A 18 9.61 -11.55 -6.83
C GLY A 18 10.56 -12.73 -6.72
N ASP A 19 10.65 -13.57 -7.75
CA ASP A 19 11.57 -14.72 -7.79
C ASP A 19 13.03 -14.29 -7.50
N GLY A 20 13.61 -14.76 -6.38
CA GLY A 20 14.95 -14.41 -5.90
C GLY A 20 15.03 -13.38 -4.76
N SER A 21 13.90 -12.86 -4.26
CA SER A 21 13.85 -11.98 -3.09
C SER A 21 13.06 -12.60 -1.94
N VAL A 22 13.44 -12.34 -0.69
CA VAL A 22 12.65 -12.71 0.50
C VAL A 22 11.39 -11.84 0.53
N GLN A 23 10.41 -12.21 -0.30
CA GLN A 23 9.09 -11.59 -0.27
C GLN A 23 8.19 -12.41 0.64
N VAL A 24 7.35 -11.70 1.38
CA VAL A 24 6.21 -12.32 2.05
C VAL A 24 5.35 -12.95 0.95
N ARG A 25 5.39 -14.28 0.81
CA ARG A 25 4.54 -15.00 -0.11
C ARG A 25 3.12 -14.95 0.44
N MET A 26 2.28 -14.16 -0.20
CA MET A 26 0.86 -14.06 0.13
C MET A 26 0.07 -15.10 -0.64
N ASP A 27 -0.91 -15.73 0.00
CA ASP A 27 -1.82 -16.65 -0.66
C ASP A 27 -2.73 -15.89 -1.65
N PRO A 28 -2.66 -16.17 -2.97
CA PRO A 28 -3.46 -15.51 -3.99
C PRO A 28 -4.95 -15.94 -3.99
N SER A 29 -5.32 -16.98 -3.24
CA SER A 29 -6.70 -17.51 -3.19
C SER A 29 -7.64 -16.75 -2.26
N VAL A 30 -7.09 -16.00 -1.30
CA VAL A 30 -7.88 -15.25 -0.32
C VAL A 30 -8.27 -13.89 -0.90
N LYS A 31 -9.57 -13.74 -1.20
CA LYS A 31 -10.20 -12.53 -1.76
C LYS A 31 -10.56 -11.56 -0.64
N ILE A 32 -10.33 -10.27 -0.89
CA ILE A 32 -10.88 -9.17 -0.08
C ILE A 32 -12.34 -8.96 -0.51
N GLY A 33 -13.22 -8.64 0.43
CA GLY A 33 -14.65 -8.41 0.26
C GLY A 33 -15.02 -7.25 -0.68
N SER A 34 -16.19 -6.64 -0.48
CA SER A 34 -16.75 -5.60 -1.37
C SER A 34 -16.09 -4.21 -1.26
N ALA A 35 -15.07 -4.06 -0.42
CA ALA A 35 -14.42 -2.78 -0.17
C ALA A 35 -13.76 -2.21 -1.42
N ARG A 36 -13.82 -0.89 -1.59
CA ARG A 36 -13.05 -0.19 -2.62
C ARG A 36 -11.66 0.13 -2.09
N VAL A 37 -10.63 -0.47 -2.68
CA VAL A 37 -9.25 -0.35 -2.16
C VAL A 37 -8.42 0.60 -3.02
N PHE A 38 -7.87 1.64 -2.40
CA PHE A 38 -6.98 2.61 -3.03
C PHE A 38 -5.57 2.48 -2.46
N ALA A 39 -4.56 2.62 -3.32
CA ALA A 39 -3.18 2.81 -2.89
C ALA A 39 -2.65 4.15 -3.40
N VAL A 40 -2.20 5.01 -2.49
CA VAL A 40 -1.72 6.36 -2.75
C VAL A 40 -0.20 6.35 -2.74
N TYR A 41 0.39 6.70 -3.88
CA TYR A 41 1.84 6.78 -4.11
C TYR A 41 2.23 8.19 -4.58
N GLY A 42 3.53 8.46 -4.66
CA GLY A 42 4.08 9.75 -5.09
C GLY A 42 5.39 10.08 -4.37
N LYS A 43 6.15 11.06 -4.89
CA LYS A 43 7.44 11.50 -4.32
C LYS A 43 7.37 11.74 -2.81
N GLY A 44 8.47 11.49 -2.09
CA GLY A 44 8.64 11.92 -0.70
C GLY A 44 8.27 13.40 -0.51
N GLY A 45 7.48 13.71 0.52
CA GLY A 45 7.07 15.09 0.83
C GLY A 45 6.04 15.74 -0.12
N ILE A 46 5.51 15.01 -1.11
CA ILE A 46 4.55 15.56 -2.09
C ILE A 46 3.14 15.80 -1.52
N GLY A 47 2.86 15.31 -0.30
CA GLY A 47 1.56 15.44 0.37
C GLY A 47 0.63 14.23 0.25
N LYS A 48 1.18 13.01 0.17
CA LYS A 48 0.39 11.76 0.16
C LYS A 48 -0.47 11.64 1.41
N SER A 49 0.12 11.66 2.61
CA SER A 49 -0.59 11.54 3.88
C SER A 49 -1.64 12.63 4.12
N THR A 50 -1.33 13.85 3.69
CA THR A 50 -2.31 14.96 3.69
C THR A 50 -3.50 14.65 2.79
N THR A 51 -3.24 14.14 1.58
CA THR A 51 -4.29 13.76 0.62
C THR A 51 -5.09 12.57 1.14
N SER A 52 -4.43 11.51 1.60
CA SER A 52 -5.04 10.29 2.13
C SER A 52 -5.95 10.59 3.31
N SER A 53 -5.48 11.33 4.32
CA SER A 53 -6.29 11.68 5.50
C SER A 53 -7.52 12.50 5.14
N ASN A 54 -7.38 13.52 4.30
CA ASN A 54 -8.54 14.33 3.88
C ASN A 54 -9.50 13.55 2.97
N LEU A 55 -8.99 12.65 2.14
CA LEU A 55 -9.81 11.76 1.33
C LEU A 55 -10.59 10.78 2.21
N SER A 56 -9.96 10.23 3.25
CA SER A 56 -10.62 9.39 4.25
C SER A 56 -11.76 10.11 4.96
N VAL A 57 -11.54 11.37 5.37
CA VAL A 57 -12.60 12.21 5.95
C VAL A 57 -13.71 12.51 4.94
N ALA A 58 -13.37 12.77 3.67
CA ALA A 58 -14.36 13.01 2.64
C ALA A 58 -15.25 11.77 2.44
N PHE A 59 -14.68 10.57 2.36
CA PHE A 59 -15.45 9.33 2.28
C PHE A 59 -16.30 9.08 3.53
N SER A 60 -15.79 9.32 4.74
CA SER A 60 -16.59 9.14 5.95
C SER A 60 -17.76 10.11 6.04
N LYS A 61 -17.59 11.36 5.57
CA LYS A 61 -18.69 12.33 5.43
C LYS A 61 -19.72 11.95 4.37
N LEU A 62 -19.37 11.07 3.43
CA LEU A 62 -20.29 10.45 2.48
C LEU A 62 -20.94 9.17 3.04
N GLY A 63 -20.81 8.92 4.35
CA GLY A 63 -21.42 7.78 5.05
C GLY A 63 -20.70 6.46 4.81
N LYS A 64 -19.43 6.48 4.39
CA LYS A 64 -18.62 5.26 4.19
C LYS A 64 -17.83 4.90 5.44
N ARG A 65 -17.74 3.61 5.72
CA ARG A 65 -16.78 3.06 6.69
C ARG A 65 -15.40 3.04 6.03
N VAL A 66 -14.45 3.78 6.59
CA VAL A 66 -13.13 4.00 5.99
C VAL A 66 -12.05 3.45 6.90
N LEU A 67 -11.09 2.74 6.31
CA LEU A 67 -9.84 2.34 6.94
C LEU A 67 -8.66 2.98 6.19
N GLN A 68 -7.84 3.75 6.90
CA GLN A 68 -6.57 4.27 6.40
C GLN A 68 -5.40 3.53 7.03
N ILE A 69 -4.45 3.12 6.19
CA ILE A 69 -3.27 2.35 6.58
C ILE A 69 -2.03 3.11 6.14
N GLY A 70 -1.25 3.58 7.10
CA GLY A 70 0.07 4.17 6.87
C GLY A 70 1.10 3.08 6.57
N CYS A 71 1.69 3.12 5.38
CA CYS A 71 2.73 2.21 4.91
C CYS A 71 4.05 2.96 4.70
N ASP A 72 4.44 3.75 5.70
CA ASP A 72 5.66 4.55 5.73
C ASP A 72 6.34 4.36 7.09
N PRO A 73 7.66 4.05 7.16
CA PRO A 73 8.41 3.98 8.41
C PRO A 73 8.29 5.25 9.27
N LYS A 74 7.97 6.39 8.67
CA LYS A 74 7.75 7.66 9.36
C LYS A 74 6.50 7.68 10.25
N HIS A 75 5.56 6.75 10.06
CA HIS A 75 4.36 6.52 10.89
C HIS A 75 3.53 7.79 11.22
N ASP A 76 3.46 8.74 10.29
CA ASP A 76 2.68 9.97 10.43
C ASP A 76 1.62 10.11 9.34
N SER A 77 1.07 8.98 8.87
CA SER A 77 0.00 8.99 7.87
C SER A 77 -1.31 9.50 8.46
N THR A 78 -1.66 9.00 9.65
CA THR A 78 -2.98 9.10 10.28
C THR A 78 -3.04 10.09 11.44
N PHE A 79 -1.92 10.72 11.81
CA PHE A 79 -1.87 11.62 12.98
C PHE A 79 -2.88 12.77 12.93
N THR A 80 -3.25 13.24 11.73
CA THR A 80 -4.27 14.29 11.57
C THR A 80 -5.69 13.79 11.84
N LEU A 81 -5.93 12.48 11.69
CA LEU A 81 -7.21 11.82 11.99
C LEU A 81 -7.35 11.53 13.48
N THR A 82 -6.28 11.04 14.11
CA THR A 82 -6.25 10.59 15.51
C THR A 82 -5.86 11.71 16.49
N LYS A 83 -5.24 12.79 15.99
CA LYS A 83 -4.62 13.88 16.77
C LYS A 83 -3.45 13.45 17.65
N SER A 84 -2.88 12.29 17.39
CA SER A 84 -1.71 11.73 18.08
C SER A 84 -0.94 10.79 17.15
N LEU A 85 0.32 10.49 17.50
CA LEU A 85 1.00 9.33 16.92
C LEU A 85 0.50 8.11 17.67
N VAL A 86 -0.29 7.27 16.99
CA VAL A 86 -0.77 6.01 17.55
C VAL A 86 0.34 4.96 17.54
N PRO A 87 0.33 3.99 18.46
CA PRO A 87 1.24 2.85 18.39
C PRO A 87 1.16 2.17 17.03
N THR A 88 2.31 1.80 16.49
CA THR A 88 2.41 1.16 15.18
C THR A 88 2.27 -0.35 15.30
N VAL A 89 2.02 -1.03 14.17
CA VAL A 89 1.95 -2.50 14.12
C VAL A 89 3.27 -3.12 14.58
N ILE A 90 4.42 -2.50 14.26
CA ILE A 90 5.71 -3.01 14.75
C ILE A 90 5.85 -2.86 16.28
N ASP A 91 5.40 -1.75 16.87
CA ASP A 91 5.44 -1.55 18.33
C ASP A 91 4.58 -2.59 19.06
N VAL A 92 3.40 -2.87 18.51
CA VAL A 92 2.45 -3.83 19.07
C VAL A 92 2.97 -5.26 18.94
N LEU A 93 3.60 -5.60 17.81
CA LEU A 93 4.29 -6.88 17.61
C LEU A 93 5.46 -7.06 18.59
N GLU A 94 6.26 -6.01 18.82
CA GLU A 94 7.34 -6.05 19.82
C GLU A 94 6.80 -6.31 21.23
N GLY A 95 5.62 -5.78 21.57
CA GLY A 95 4.95 -6.02 22.84
C GLY A 95 4.57 -7.49 23.12
N VAL A 96 4.45 -8.31 22.07
CA VAL A 96 4.14 -9.75 22.14
C VAL A 96 5.28 -10.62 21.62
N ASP A 97 6.53 -10.12 21.64
CA ASP A 97 7.73 -10.83 21.15
C ASP A 97 7.54 -11.42 19.73
N PHE A 98 6.86 -10.66 18.86
CA PHE A 98 6.55 -11.00 17.47
C PHE A 98 5.61 -12.20 17.26
N HIS A 99 4.90 -12.64 18.30
CA HIS A 99 3.81 -13.62 18.23
C HIS A 99 2.51 -12.97 17.73
N ALA A 100 2.41 -12.80 16.41
CA ALA A 100 1.26 -12.14 15.76
C ALA A 100 -0.10 -12.78 16.08
N GLU A 101 -0.12 -14.08 16.40
CA GLU A 101 -1.31 -14.83 16.81
C GLU A 101 -1.94 -14.35 18.14
N GLU A 102 -1.19 -13.61 18.96
CA GLU A 102 -1.68 -13.04 20.22
C GLU A 102 -2.41 -11.71 20.02
N LEU A 103 -2.22 -11.07 18.86
CA LEU A 103 -2.78 -9.76 18.57
C LEU A 103 -4.27 -9.82 18.25
N ARG A 104 -4.96 -8.77 18.65
CA ARG A 104 -6.35 -8.47 18.30
C ARG A 104 -6.41 -7.18 17.53
N THR A 105 -7.50 -6.99 16.80
CA THR A 105 -7.72 -5.77 16.01
C THR A 105 -7.66 -4.51 16.86
N GLU A 106 -8.18 -4.54 18.09
CA GLU A 106 -8.12 -3.40 19.02
C GLU A 106 -6.70 -2.99 19.44
N ASP A 107 -5.69 -3.85 19.26
CA ASP A 107 -4.31 -3.54 19.67
C ASP A 107 -3.61 -2.61 18.67
N PHE A 108 -4.02 -2.61 17.40
CA PHE A 108 -3.34 -1.87 16.33
C PHE A 108 -4.27 -1.09 15.39
N VAL A 109 -5.59 -1.15 15.60
CA VAL A 109 -6.59 -0.34 14.89
C VAL A 109 -7.15 0.72 15.81
N TYR A 110 -7.01 1.98 15.41
CA TYR A 110 -7.39 3.13 16.21
C TYR A 110 -8.49 3.94 15.54
N GLU A 111 -9.50 4.36 16.28
CA GLU A 111 -10.56 5.22 15.75
C GLU A 111 -10.10 6.69 15.71
N GLY A 112 -10.22 7.32 14.55
CA GLY A 112 -9.93 8.73 14.32
C GLY A 112 -11.19 9.55 14.04
N TYR A 113 -10.99 10.71 13.42
CA TYR A 113 -12.06 11.66 13.10
C TYR A 113 -13.21 11.00 12.30
N ASN A 114 -14.45 11.21 12.77
CA ASN A 114 -15.68 10.74 12.12
C ASN A 114 -15.70 9.23 11.86
N GLY A 115 -15.15 8.44 12.79
CA GLY A 115 -15.16 6.97 12.73
C GLY A 115 -14.20 6.36 11.69
N VAL A 116 -13.25 7.14 11.16
CA VAL A 116 -12.21 6.60 10.27
C VAL A 116 -11.27 5.73 11.09
N LEU A 117 -11.13 4.45 10.72
CA LEU A 117 -10.18 3.53 11.34
C LEU A 117 -8.78 3.80 10.81
N CYS A 118 -7.79 3.77 11.69
CA CYS A 118 -6.41 4.16 11.43
C CYS A 118 -5.46 3.04 11.88
N VAL A 119 -4.53 2.69 11.00
CA VAL A 119 -3.43 1.74 11.28
C VAL A 119 -2.14 2.39 10.80
N GLU A 120 -1.06 2.28 11.58
CA GLU A 120 0.29 2.67 11.16
C GLU A 120 1.18 1.44 11.14
N ALA A 121 1.77 1.09 10.00
CA ALA A 121 2.70 -0.03 9.91
C ALA A 121 3.94 0.20 10.78
N GLY A 122 4.42 1.46 10.80
CA GLY A 122 5.72 1.80 11.35
C GLY A 122 6.87 1.23 10.52
N GLY A 123 8.03 1.16 11.15
CA GLY A 123 9.22 0.64 10.53
C GLY A 123 10.39 0.62 11.51
N PRO A 124 11.48 -0.04 11.15
CA PRO A 124 12.69 -0.03 11.96
C PRO A 124 13.26 1.39 12.06
N PRO A 125 14.09 1.67 13.08
CA PRO A 125 14.84 2.93 13.17
C PRO A 125 15.57 3.27 11.87
N ALA A 126 15.69 4.57 11.59
CA ALA A 126 16.38 5.02 10.38
C ALA A 126 17.79 4.43 10.27
N GLY A 127 18.08 3.79 9.14
CA GLY A 127 19.37 3.14 8.88
C GLY A 127 19.48 1.69 9.34
N THR A 128 18.42 1.08 9.88
CA THR A 128 18.41 -0.34 10.28
C THR A 128 17.25 -1.10 9.63
N GLY A 129 17.37 -2.43 9.55
CA GLY A 129 16.31 -3.33 9.09
C GLY A 129 15.81 -3.08 7.66
N CYS A 130 14.56 -3.47 7.41
CA CYS A 130 13.89 -3.28 6.12
C CYS A 130 12.45 -2.81 6.34
N GLY A 131 12.16 -1.53 6.10
CA GLY A 131 10.80 -0.98 6.23
C GLY A 131 9.79 -1.70 5.33
N GLY A 132 10.21 -2.17 4.16
CA GLY A 132 9.38 -2.97 3.28
C GLY A 132 8.93 -4.30 3.91
N TYR A 133 9.74 -4.91 4.78
CA TYR A 133 9.32 -6.13 5.49
C TYR A 133 8.18 -5.85 6.47
N VAL A 134 8.28 -4.78 7.25
CA VAL A 134 7.25 -4.37 8.23
C VAL A 134 5.93 -4.04 7.53
N VAL A 135 5.97 -3.30 6.42
CA VAL A 135 4.77 -3.04 5.61
C VAL A 135 4.17 -4.34 5.07
N GLY A 136 5.00 -5.26 4.58
CA GLY A 136 4.52 -6.57 4.12
C GLY A 136 3.82 -7.39 5.21
N GLN A 137 4.38 -7.41 6.43
CA GLN A 137 3.76 -8.07 7.58
C GLN A 137 2.46 -7.38 8.00
N THR A 138 2.44 -6.04 8.00
CA THR A 138 1.22 -5.27 8.31
C THR A 138 0.08 -5.63 7.35
N VAL A 139 0.35 -5.63 6.04
CA VAL A 139 -0.68 -6.00 5.04
C VAL A 139 -1.14 -7.45 5.23
N LYS A 140 -0.25 -8.36 5.62
CA LYS A 140 -0.59 -9.76 5.93
C LYS A 140 -1.51 -9.85 7.16
N LEU A 141 -1.15 -9.18 8.26
CA LEU A 141 -1.94 -9.16 9.50
C LEU A 141 -3.35 -8.60 9.26
N LEU A 142 -3.46 -7.48 8.54
CA LEU A 142 -4.75 -6.88 8.18
C LEU A 142 -5.66 -7.83 7.40
N LYS A 143 -5.07 -8.69 6.57
CA LYS A 143 -5.79 -9.70 5.79
C LYS A 143 -6.24 -10.87 6.67
N GLU A 144 -5.40 -11.34 7.57
CA GLU A 144 -5.72 -12.43 8.51
C GLU A 144 -6.82 -12.05 9.50
N HIS A 145 -6.90 -10.78 9.87
CA HIS A 145 -7.97 -10.24 10.73
C HIS A 145 -9.22 -9.75 9.98
N HIS A 146 -9.33 -9.99 8.67
CA HIS A 146 -10.50 -9.62 7.85
C HIS A 146 -10.88 -8.11 7.88
N LEU A 147 -9.95 -7.22 8.26
CA LEU A 147 -10.21 -5.78 8.37
C LEU A 147 -10.55 -5.12 7.02
N LEU A 148 -10.15 -5.77 5.93
CA LEU A 148 -10.45 -5.32 4.57
C LEU A 148 -11.87 -5.72 4.12
N ASP A 149 -12.54 -6.62 4.83
CA ASP A 149 -13.87 -7.15 4.46
C ASP A 149 -15.00 -6.33 5.11
N ASP A 150 -14.77 -5.78 6.31
CA ASP A 150 -15.75 -5.02 7.09
C ASP A 150 -15.76 -3.52 6.82
N THR A 151 -15.08 -3.05 5.77
CA THR A 151 -14.98 -1.63 5.42
C THR A 151 -15.49 -1.36 4.01
N ASP A 152 -15.96 -0.13 3.75
CA ASP A 152 -16.46 0.24 2.42
C ASP A 152 -15.32 0.80 1.55
N VAL A 153 -14.35 1.47 2.18
CA VAL A 153 -13.19 2.08 1.53
C VAL A 153 -11.93 1.82 2.34
N VAL A 154 -10.88 1.36 1.67
CA VAL A 154 -9.54 1.20 2.25
C VAL A 154 -8.56 2.11 1.51
N ILE A 155 -7.75 2.87 2.23
CA ILE A 155 -6.73 3.76 1.67
C ILE A 155 -5.37 3.38 2.25
N PHE A 156 -4.51 2.79 1.42
CA PHE A 156 -3.10 2.62 1.71
C PHE A 156 -2.33 3.90 1.36
N ASP A 157 -1.67 4.51 2.34
CA ASP A 157 -0.77 5.65 2.14
C ASP A 157 0.67 5.16 2.17
N VAL A 158 1.32 5.08 0.99
CA VAL A 158 2.55 4.31 0.84
C VAL A 158 3.75 5.21 0.57
N LEU A 159 4.88 4.91 1.22
CA LEU A 159 6.17 5.53 0.92
C LEU A 159 6.49 5.38 -0.58
N GLY A 160 6.61 6.50 -1.29
CA GLY A 160 6.59 6.50 -2.75
C GLY A 160 7.93 6.76 -3.45
N ASP A 161 9.04 6.84 -2.71
CA ASP A 161 10.38 6.94 -3.30
C ASP A 161 10.88 5.59 -3.85
N VAL A 162 10.30 4.49 -3.35
CA VAL A 162 10.60 3.12 -3.78
C VAL A 162 9.32 2.30 -3.91
N VAL A 163 9.23 1.50 -4.97
CA VAL A 163 8.16 0.51 -5.14
C VAL A 163 8.81 -0.88 -5.21
N CYS A 164 9.45 -1.28 -4.13
CA CYS A 164 10.16 -2.55 -4.00
C CYS A 164 9.66 -3.37 -2.82
N GLY A 165 9.83 -4.69 -2.89
CA GLY A 165 9.49 -5.61 -1.80
C GLY A 165 8.07 -5.38 -1.25
N GLY A 166 7.96 -5.26 0.07
CA GLY A 166 6.66 -5.06 0.71
C GLY A 166 6.06 -3.66 0.58
N PHE A 167 6.80 -2.63 0.13
CA PHE A 167 6.16 -1.35 -0.27
C PHE A 167 5.28 -1.51 -1.52
N ALA A 168 5.43 -2.59 -2.28
CA ALA A 168 4.54 -2.96 -3.37
C ALA A 168 3.40 -3.91 -2.93
N ALA A 169 3.35 -4.34 -1.66
CA ALA A 169 2.30 -5.23 -1.15
C ALA A 169 0.89 -4.61 -1.27
N PRO A 170 0.67 -3.32 -0.98
CA PRO A 170 -0.64 -2.69 -1.18
C PRO A 170 -1.20 -2.83 -2.62
N LEU A 171 -0.33 -2.85 -3.64
CA LEU A 171 -0.75 -3.02 -5.04
C LEU A 171 -1.33 -4.41 -5.36
N GLN A 172 -1.11 -5.41 -4.51
CA GLN A 172 -1.70 -6.74 -4.70
C GLN A 172 -3.19 -6.74 -4.36
N HIS A 173 -3.65 -5.74 -3.59
CA HIS A 173 -4.99 -5.63 -3.03
C HIS A 173 -5.77 -4.43 -3.56
N ALA A 174 -5.07 -3.38 -4.01
CA ALA A 174 -5.70 -2.17 -4.51
C ALA A 174 -6.49 -2.41 -5.81
N ASP A 175 -7.68 -1.81 -5.90
CA ASP A 175 -8.40 -1.64 -7.16
C ASP A 175 -7.77 -0.53 -8.00
N ARG A 176 -7.39 0.56 -7.33
CA ARG A 176 -6.91 1.79 -7.96
C ARG A 176 -5.68 2.32 -7.25
N ALA A 177 -4.64 2.59 -8.01
CA ALA A 177 -3.48 3.33 -7.54
C ALA A 177 -3.62 4.80 -7.94
N LEU A 178 -3.54 5.70 -6.98
CA LEU A 178 -3.55 7.16 -7.17
C LEU A 178 -2.11 7.67 -6.99
N ILE A 179 -1.68 8.58 -7.85
CA ILE A 179 -0.33 9.16 -7.74
C ILE A 179 -0.45 10.65 -7.45
N VAL A 180 0.10 11.08 -6.32
CA VAL A 180 0.21 12.50 -5.96
C VAL A 180 1.49 13.06 -6.57
N THR A 181 1.37 14.16 -7.31
CA THR A 181 2.49 14.83 -7.97
C THR A 181 2.33 16.35 -7.89
N ALA A 182 3.39 17.08 -8.21
CA ALA A 182 3.35 18.53 -8.41
C ALA A 182 3.77 18.84 -9.86
N ASN A 183 3.67 20.11 -10.25
CA ASN A 183 4.07 20.62 -11.56
C ASN A 183 5.58 20.93 -11.56
N ASP A 184 6.38 19.94 -11.13
CA ASP A 184 7.84 19.99 -11.12
C ASP A 184 8.43 18.68 -11.65
N PHE A 185 9.63 18.79 -12.21
CA PHE A 185 10.30 17.67 -12.88
C PHE A 185 10.47 16.44 -11.99
N ASP A 186 10.91 16.63 -10.75
CA ASP A 186 11.24 15.51 -9.87
C ASP A 186 10.01 14.68 -9.48
N SER A 187 8.89 15.34 -9.19
CA SER A 187 7.65 14.67 -8.82
C SER A 187 7.05 13.93 -10.02
N ILE A 188 7.09 14.53 -11.21
CA ILE A 188 6.67 13.89 -12.47
C ILE A 188 7.58 12.70 -12.81
N PHE A 189 8.89 12.83 -12.60
CA PHE A 189 9.85 11.75 -12.81
C PHE A 189 9.58 10.57 -11.86
N ALA A 190 9.34 10.85 -10.58
CA ALA A 190 8.95 9.84 -9.60
C ALA A 190 7.61 9.17 -9.99
N MET A 191 6.62 9.96 -10.39
CA MET A 191 5.32 9.48 -10.89
C MET A 191 5.52 8.50 -12.05
N ASN A 192 6.36 8.81 -13.05
CA ASN A 192 6.61 7.93 -14.18
C ASN A 192 7.16 6.55 -13.75
N ARG A 193 8.08 6.53 -12.77
CA ARG A 193 8.61 5.27 -12.21
C ARG A 193 7.52 4.46 -11.50
N ILE A 194 6.64 5.13 -10.77
CA ILE A 194 5.52 4.51 -10.06
C ILE A 194 4.49 3.95 -11.07
N VAL A 195 4.19 4.67 -12.16
CA VAL A 195 3.34 4.19 -13.25
C VAL A 195 3.88 2.87 -13.81
N ALA A 196 5.19 2.80 -14.10
CA ALA A 196 5.81 1.58 -14.58
C ALA A 196 5.67 0.41 -13.59
N ALA A 197 5.82 0.67 -12.28
CA ALA A 197 5.64 -0.33 -11.25
C ALA A 197 4.18 -0.83 -11.15
N ILE A 198 3.20 0.07 -11.22
CA ILE A 198 1.78 -0.27 -11.24
C ILE A 198 1.46 -1.11 -12.48
N GLN A 199 1.96 -0.73 -13.67
CA GLN A 199 1.75 -1.48 -14.90
C GLN A 199 2.38 -2.89 -14.84
N ALA A 200 3.53 -3.05 -14.19
CA ALA A 200 4.12 -4.36 -13.95
C ALA A 200 3.20 -5.22 -13.07
N LYS A 201 2.71 -4.68 -11.94
CA LYS A 201 1.78 -5.38 -11.04
C LYS A 201 0.43 -5.69 -11.67
N ALA A 202 -0.09 -4.79 -12.52
CA ALA A 202 -1.36 -4.97 -13.22
C ALA A 202 -1.41 -6.20 -14.14
N ARG A 203 -0.26 -6.80 -14.49
CA ARG A 203 -0.18 -8.06 -15.26
C ARG A 203 -0.68 -9.27 -14.48
N ASN A 204 -0.50 -9.23 -13.15
CA ASN A 204 -0.81 -10.35 -12.25
C ASN A 204 -1.93 -10.01 -11.26
N TYR A 205 -2.21 -8.73 -11.02
CA TYR A 205 -3.18 -8.25 -10.04
C TYR A 205 -4.24 -7.33 -10.68
N ASN A 206 -5.34 -7.11 -9.97
CA ASN A 206 -6.47 -6.29 -10.45
C ASN A 206 -6.22 -4.79 -10.41
N VAL A 207 -5.14 -4.34 -9.75
CA VAL A 207 -4.82 -2.92 -9.61
C VAL A 207 -4.69 -2.23 -10.97
N ARG A 208 -5.30 -1.06 -11.09
CA ARG A 208 -5.15 -0.18 -12.26
C ARG A 208 -4.80 1.22 -11.80
N LEU A 209 -4.14 1.99 -12.67
CA LEU A 209 -3.97 3.42 -12.41
C LEU A 209 -5.35 4.08 -12.33
N GLY A 210 -5.62 4.77 -11.22
CA GLY A 210 -6.87 5.48 -10.96
C GLY A 210 -6.83 6.94 -11.40
N GLY A 211 -5.64 7.53 -11.48
CA GLY A 211 -5.45 8.91 -11.90
C GLY A 211 -4.28 9.57 -11.20
N VAL A 212 -4.07 10.84 -11.52
CA VAL A 212 -3.04 11.71 -10.94
C VAL A 212 -3.73 12.78 -10.11
N ILE A 213 -3.19 13.04 -8.92
CA ILE A 213 -3.62 14.12 -8.04
C ILE A 213 -2.53 15.19 -8.08
N ALA A 214 -2.79 16.27 -8.82
CA ALA A 214 -1.95 17.44 -8.81
C ALA A 214 -2.08 18.14 -7.45
N ASN A 215 -0.96 18.33 -6.76
CA ASN A 215 -0.90 18.94 -5.43
C ASN A 215 0.18 20.02 -5.39
N ARG A 216 0.03 20.98 -4.46
CA ARG A 216 1.00 22.07 -4.20
C ARG A 216 1.47 22.82 -5.45
N SER A 217 0.61 22.95 -6.45
CA SER A 217 0.93 23.54 -7.76
C SER A 217 -0.15 24.53 -8.18
N ALA A 218 0.25 25.68 -8.72
CA ALA A 218 -0.70 26.68 -9.23
C ALA A 218 -1.16 26.38 -10.67
N GLY A 219 -0.29 25.76 -11.48
CA GLY A 219 -0.60 25.25 -12.82
C GLY A 219 -0.41 23.73 -12.89
N THR A 220 -0.88 23.12 -13.98
CA THR A 220 -0.82 21.66 -14.23
C THR A 220 -0.42 21.36 -15.68
N ASP A 221 0.24 22.28 -16.35
CA ASP A 221 0.60 22.22 -17.77
C ASP A 221 1.64 21.15 -18.10
N GLN A 222 2.38 20.65 -17.10
CA GLN A 222 3.44 19.65 -17.28
C GLN A 222 3.04 18.25 -16.80
N ILE A 223 1.86 18.09 -16.19
CA ILE A 223 1.38 16.85 -15.58
C ILE A 223 0.59 16.00 -16.58
#